data_AF-A0A9P5KSN4-F1
#
_entry.id   AF-A0A9P5KSN4-F1
#
_cell.length_a   1.000
_cell.length_b   1.000
_cell.length_c   1.000
_cell.angle_alpha   90.00
_cell.angle_beta   90.00
_cell.angle_gamma   90.00
#
_symmetry.space_group_name_H-M   'P 1'
#
loop_
_entity.id
_entity.type
_entity.pdbx_description
1 polymer ?
#
loop_
_entity_poly.entity_id
_entity_poly.type
_entity_poly.pdbx_seq_one_letter_code
_entity_poly.pdbx_strand_id
1 'polypeptide(L)'
;MTNKLEGINTLFSLELVISIIRRGRDSIERSGKFVSAGGDVGRSAKETCENIFVELVKNVGGVHIQGGFEKAIDTLDKYDATSMAPRRAVSLVDSNGREENQHTAVEPLAIFAELVNIGDLIQQMIHVFFEEELIIRGYVDRNSFVSPAIKEKRKFEKMLDSYVANGLNKGIDVLMDQIEQIFETDQKPTDYFPNMPIAPGSDKSGTGNSANSDAISNKARNRQSVVFKSAADFDVSPTPAAQKVVGLLKLHTGLLAGSTDRTVIDVFQQEVGVRFFNSLCKHIKHQTISVEGSMRLILDLNSYYTFIQSLKQKPVVPYFAALKEIGQLYLIDGKDAKELGKMLSDMTRFGGIFQPEEVFEFAQRREDWLRVRREVEKVIYGFNAADCTIM
;
A
#
# COMPACT_ATOMS: atom_id res chain seq x y z
N MET A 1 6.61 -17.26 20.54
CA MET A 1 6.62 -17.39 19.07
C MET A 1 7.42 -16.29 18.37
N THR A 2 8.35 -15.61 19.07
CA THR A 2 9.20 -14.53 18.55
C THR A 2 10.50 -15.04 17.89
N ASN A 3 10.94 -16.27 18.21
CA ASN A 3 12.20 -16.84 17.72
C ASN A 3 12.24 -17.15 16.20
N LYS A 4 11.09 -17.22 15.51
CA LYS A 4 11.07 -17.45 14.05
C LYS A 4 11.36 -16.16 13.25
N LEU A 5 11.16 -15.00 13.86
CA LEU A 5 11.23 -13.68 13.20
C LEU A 5 12.56 -12.95 13.47
N GLU A 6 13.23 -13.18 14.62
CA GLU A 6 14.62 -12.74 14.83
C GLU A 6 15.60 -13.35 13.81
N GLY A 7 15.29 -14.55 13.30
CA GLY A 7 16.04 -15.19 12.22
C GLY A 7 15.84 -14.53 10.84
N ILE A 8 14.95 -13.54 10.72
CA ILE A 8 14.69 -12.86 9.45
C ILE A 8 15.55 -11.61 9.28
N ASN A 9 15.92 -10.95 10.39
CA ASN A 9 16.99 -9.94 10.45
C ASN A 9 18.38 -10.52 10.08
N THR A 10 18.48 -11.84 9.87
CA THR A 10 19.70 -12.56 9.52
C THR A 10 19.62 -13.30 8.17
N LEU A 11 18.57 -13.07 7.35
CA LEU A 11 18.49 -13.70 6.02
C LEU A 11 19.66 -13.27 5.12
N PHE A 12 20.04 -11.99 5.20
CA PHE A 12 21.28 -11.49 4.63
C PHE A 12 22.32 -11.25 5.72
N SER A 13 23.51 -11.80 5.51
CA SER A 13 24.67 -11.64 6.36
C SER A 13 25.71 -10.84 5.59
N LEU A 14 25.76 -9.54 5.87
CA LEU A 14 26.75 -8.66 5.26
C LEU A 14 28.18 -9.09 5.61
N GLU A 15 28.39 -9.62 6.82
CA GLU A 15 29.68 -10.16 7.25
C GLU A 15 30.14 -11.34 6.39
N LEU A 16 29.22 -12.25 6.06
CA LEU A 16 29.52 -13.36 5.14
C LEU A 16 29.92 -12.83 3.76
N VAL A 17 29.18 -11.86 3.23
CA VAL A 17 29.50 -11.25 1.92
C VAL A 17 30.86 -10.57 1.94
N ILE A 18 31.17 -9.78 2.99
CA ILE A 18 32.49 -9.15 3.17
C ILE A 18 33.59 -10.21 3.24
N SER A 19 33.39 -11.30 3.96
CA SER A 19 34.35 -12.40 4.09
C SER A 19 34.61 -13.08 2.73
N ILE A 20 33.55 -13.34 1.96
CA ILE A 20 33.65 -13.90 0.60
C ILE A 20 34.41 -12.94 -0.32
N ILE A 21 34.08 -11.65 -0.31
CA ILE A 21 34.74 -10.62 -1.12
C ILE A 21 36.22 -10.50 -0.77
N ARG A 22 36.58 -10.47 0.52
CA ARG A 22 37.98 -10.45 0.96
C ARG A 22 38.75 -11.68 0.47
N ARG A 23 38.19 -12.88 0.62
CA ARG A 23 38.83 -14.11 0.14
C ARG A 23 39.00 -14.13 -1.39
N GLY A 24 38.02 -13.60 -2.11
CA GLY A 24 38.09 -13.40 -3.56
C GLY A 24 39.23 -12.46 -3.93
N ARG A 25 39.29 -11.28 -3.29
CA ARG A 25 40.37 -10.29 -3.48
C ARG A 25 41.75 -10.90 -3.28
N ASP A 26 41.96 -11.56 -2.15
CA ASP A 26 43.27 -12.14 -1.81
C ASP A 26 43.65 -13.25 -2.81
N SER A 27 42.67 -13.96 -3.38
CA SER A 27 42.90 -14.97 -4.43
C SER A 27 43.25 -14.35 -5.78
N ILE A 28 42.56 -13.26 -6.17
CA ILE A 28 42.89 -12.47 -7.35
C ILE A 28 44.28 -11.85 -7.22
N GLU A 29 44.65 -11.32 -6.05
CA GLU A 29 45.96 -10.73 -5.82
C GLU A 29 47.08 -11.78 -5.97
N ARG A 30 46.88 -13.00 -5.47
CA ARG A 30 47.84 -14.10 -5.65
C ARG A 30 47.99 -14.50 -7.12
N SER A 31 46.88 -14.67 -7.84
CA SER A 31 46.89 -15.02 -9.27
C SER A 31 47.46 -13.89 -10.14
N GLY A 32 47.16 -12.64 -9.77
CA GLY A 32 47.59 -11.43 -10.45
C GLY A 32 49.12 -11.27 -10.54
N LYS A 33 49.88 -11.83 -9.60
CA LYS A 33 51.36 -11.82 -9.64
C LYS A 33 51.92 -12.54 -10.86
N PHE A 34 51.22 -13.55 -11.37
CA PHE A 34 51.63 -14.34 -12.54
C PHE A 34 51.29 -13.64 -13.87
N VAL A 35 50.47 -12.58 -13.85
CA VAL A 35 50.16 -11.79 -15.05
C VAL A 35 51.42 -11.11 -15.60
N SER A 36 52.33 -10.71 -14.71
CA SER A 36 53.63 -10.11 -15.05
C SER A 36 54.54 -11.04 -15.86
N ALA A 37 54.32 -12.35 -15.79
CA ALA A 37 55.14 -13.34 -16.51
C ALA A 37 54.93 -13.30 -18.03
N GLY A 38 53.85 -12.67 -18.51
CA GLY A 38 53.55 -12.56 -19.93
C GLY A 38 53.27 -13.90 -20.62
N GLY A 39 53.16 -13.88 -21.95
CA GLY A 39 52.91 -15.08 -22.75
C GLY A 39 51.60 -15.80 -22.40
N ASP A 40 51.58 -17.12 -22.57
CA ASP A 40 50.40 -17.95 -22.30
C ASP A 40 50.09 -18.05 -20.79
N VAL A 41 51.13 -18.03 -19.94
CA VAL A 41 50.98 -18.06 -18.47
C VAL A 41 50.28 -16.80 -17.98
N GLY A 42 50.69 -15.62 -18.47
CA GLY A 42 50.05 -14.35 -18.11
C GLY A 42 48.60 -14.26 -18.59
N ARG A 43 48.30 -14.80 -19.79
CA ARG A 43 46.92 -14.87 -20.30
C ARG A 43 46.05 -15.81 -19.44
N SER A 44 46.56 -17.00 -19.13
CA SER A 44 45.85 -17.96 -18.27
C SER A 44 45.63 -17.42 -16.86
N ALA A 45 46.59 -16.65 -16.33
CA ALA A 45 46.44 -15.98 -15.04
C ALA A 45 45.31 -14.95 -15.04
N LYS A 46 45.14 -14.16 -16.14
CA LYS A 46 44.02 -13.22 -16.30
C LYS A 46 42.67 -13.95 -16.35
N GLU A 47 42.57 -15.02 -17.13
CA GLU A 47 41.36 -15.85 -17.20
C GLU A 47 41.02 -16.45 -15.83
N THR A 48 42.03 -16.86 -15.06
CA THR A 48 41.84 -17.37 -13.70
C THR A 48 41.30 -16.29 -12.76
N CYS A 49 41.82 -15.06 -12.82
CA CYS A 49 41.29 -13.93 -12.05
C CYS A 49 39.82 -13.66 -12.39
N GLU A 50 39.46 -13.72 -13.68
CA GLU A 50 38.09 -13.55 -14.15
C GLU A 50 37.17 -14.67 -13.62
N ASN A 51 37.64 -15.92 -13.67
CA ASN A 51 36.88 -17.08 -13.17
C ASN A 51 36.65 -17.01 -11.65
N ILE A 52 37.63 -16.53 -10.88
CA ILE A 52 37.48 -16.31 -9.43
C ILE A 52 36.33 -15.33 -9.15
N PHE A 53 36.24 -14.24 -9.90
CA PHE A 53 35.14 -13.29 -9.76
C PHE A 53 33.79 -13.92 -10.12
N VAL A 54 33.71 -14.66 -11.23
CA VAL A 54 32.48 -15.35 -11.66
C VAL A 54 31.98 -16.29 -10.57
N GLU A 55 32.89 -17.08 -9.98
CA GLU A 55 32.54 -18.03 -8.92
C GLU A 55 32.12 -17.30 -7.63
N LEU A 56 32.77 -16.20 -7.29
CA LEU A 56 32.37 -15.35 -6.17
C LEU A 56 30.94 -14.84 -6.34
N VAL A 57 30.61 -14.27 -7.50
CA VAL A 57 29.28 -13.72 -7.78
C VAL A 57 28.22 -14.82 -7.78
N LYS A 58 28.51 -16.01 -8.29
CA LYS A 58 27.60 -17.16 -8.22
C LYS A 58 27.30 -17.59 -6.80
N ASN A 59 28.31 -17.63 -5.93
CA ASN A 59 28.12 -18.02 -4.53
C ASN A 59 27.34 -16.97 -3.74
N VAL A 60 27.67 -15.68 -3.90
CA VAL A 60 26.92 -14.59 -3.25
C VAL A 60 25.49 -14.53 -3.80
N GLY A 61 25.33 -14.58 -5.12
CA GLY A 61 24.02 -14.48 -5.78
C GLY A 61 23.13 -15.69 -5.56
N GLY A 62 23.57 -16.87 -5.99
CA GLY A 62 22.74 -18.06 -6.05
C GLY A 62 22.48 -18.73 -4.71
N VAL A 63 23.44 -18.67 -3.77
CA VAL A 63 23.27 -19.35 -2.46
C VAL A 63 22.78 -18.38 -1.40
N HIS A 64 23.35 -17.18 -1.33
CA HIS A 64 23.04 -16.25 -0.26
C HIS A 64 21.84 -15.34 -0.59
N ILE A 65 21.92 -14.56 -1.66
CA ILE A 65 20.89 -13.58 -2.02
C ILE A 65 19.60 -14.27 -2.44
N GLN A 66 19.68 -15.20 -3.40
CA GLN A 66 18.51 -15.94 -3.89
C GLN A 66 17.82 -16.70 -2.75
N GLY A 67 18.56 -17.46 -1.95
CA GLY A 67 17.98 -18.20 -0.81
C GLY A 67 17.36 -17.30 0.27
N GLY A 68 17.87 -16.08 0.46
CA GLY A 68 17.26 -15.11 1.36
C GLY A 68 15.97 -14.50 0.81
N PHE A 69 15.95 -14.10 -0.47
CA PHE A 69 14.73 -13.58 -1.11
C PHE A 69 13.62 -14.63 -1.23
N GLU A 70 13.94 -15.88 -1.59
CA GLU A 70 12.95 -16.96 -1.65
C GLU A 70 12.27 -17.17 -0.29
N LYS A 71 13.03 -17.16 0.81
CA LYS A 71 12.49 -17.27 2.18
C LYS A 71 11.66 -16.04 2.58
N ALA A 72 12.10 -14.84 2.19
CA ALA A 72 11.37 -13.60 2.49
C ALA A 72 10.02 -13.57 1.76
N ILE A 73 10.00 -13.94 0.48
CA ILE A 73 8.78 -14.01 -0.33
C ILE A 73 7.83 -15.11 0.18
N ASP A 74 8.35 -16.30 0.52
CA ASP A 74 7.54 -17.36 1.13
C ASP A 74 6.92 -16.93 2.48
N THR A 75 7.59 -16.02 3.20
CA THR A 75 7.04 -15.43 4.43
C THR A 75 5.94 -14.42 4.14
N LEU A 76 6.08 -13.62 3.06
CA LEU A 76 5.02 -12.72 2.59
C LEU A 76 3.79 -13.50 2.10
N ASP A 77 3.99 -14.58 1.34
CA ASP A 77 2.89 -15.41 0.81
C ASP A 77 2.11 -16.13 1.91
N LYS A 78 2.76 -16.48 3.03
CA LYS A 78 2.12 -17.12 4.19
C LYS A 78 1.51 -16.13 5.17
N TYR A 79 1.66 -14.84 4.94
CA TYR A 79 1.10 -13.84 5.82
C TYR A 79 -0.41 -13.77 5.62
N ASP A 80 -1.16 -14.02 6.69
CA ASP A 80 -2.61 -13.88 6.73
C ASP A 80 -2.95 -12.62 7.54
N ALA A 81 -3.49 -11.59 6.85
CA ALA A 81 -3.94 -10.34 7.46
C ALA A 81 -5.04 -10.57 8.52
N THR A 82 -5.82 -11.65 8.39
CA THR A 82 -6.94 -11.99 9.28
C THR A 82 -6.47 -12.56 10.61
N SER A 83 -5.36 -13.31 10.60
CA SER A 83 -4.71 -13.75 11.83
C SER A 83 -4.10 -12.51 12.50
N MET A 84 -4.18 -12.39 13.83
CA MET A 84 -3.53 -11.32 14.60
C MET A 84 -1.99 -11.45 14.53
N ALA A 85 -1.43 -11.32 13.33
CA ALA A 85 -0.01 -11.41 13.08
C ALA A 85 0.68 -10.21 13.74
N PRO A 86 1.91 -10.43 14.26
CA PRO A 86 2.64 -9.41 15.01
C PRO A 86 2.79 -8.13 14.17
N ARG A 87 2.30 -7.03 14.71
CA ARG A 87 2.46 -5.70 14.12
C ARG A 87 3.68 -5.07 14.78
N ARG A 88 4.68 -4.68 13.99
CA ARG A 88 5.90 -4.08 14.52
C ARG A 88 5.66 -2.57 14.64
N ALA A 89 5.89 -2.00 15.81
CA ALA A 89 5.91 -0.54 15.94
C ALA A 89 7.11 -0.02 15.14
N VAL A 90 6.83 0.74 14.08
CA VAL A 90 7.87 1.37 13.28
C VAL A 90 7.66 2.87 13.37
N SER A 91 8.59 3.54 14.05
CA SER A 91 8.58 5.01 14.15
C SER A 91 9.19 5.57 12.87
N LEU A 92 8.37 6.20 12.04
CA LEU A 92 8.88 7.09 10.99
C LEU A 92 9.21 8.44 11.62
N VAL A 93 10.44 8.90 11.41
CA VAL A 93 10.88 10.25 11.81
C VAL A 93 10.62 11.16 10.63
N ASP A 94 9.70 12.11 10.77
CA ASP A 94 9.46 13.10 9.70
C ASP A 94 10.66 14.06 9.58
N SER A 95 10.76 14.78 8.46
CA SER A 95 11.84 15.72 8.13
C SER A 95 12.04 16.84 9.18
N ASN A 96 11.05 17.01 10.07
CA ASN A 96 11.04 17.99 11.17
C ASN A 96 11.27 17.38 12.56
N GLY A 97 11.67 16.10 12.65
CA GLY A 97 12.03 15.44 13.91
C GLY A 97 10.87 15.18 14.88
N ARG A 98 9.61 15.21 14.40
CA ARG A 98 8.44 14.88 15.21
C ARG A 98 8.02 13.43 14.94
N GLU A 99 7.89 12.65 16.00
CA GLU A 99 7.28 11.32 15.95
C GLU A 99 5.77 11.49 15.71
N GLU A 100 5.28 11.19 14.49
CA GLU A 100 3.84 10.97 14.30
C GLU A 100 3.44 9.67 15.01
N ASN A 101 2.18 9.61 15.49
CA ASN A 101 1.55 8.48 16.17
C ASN A 101 2.16 7.11 15.81
N GLN A 102 2.41 6.25 16.81
CA GLN A 102 2.88 4.88 16.62
C GLN A 102 1.95 4.09 15.69
N HIS A 103 2.22 4.15 14.40
CA HIS A 103 1.59 3.28 13.41
C HIS A 103 2.39 1.98 13.38
N THR A 104 1.68 0.87 13.50
CA THR A 104 2.32 -0.45 13.49
C THR A 104 2.39 -0.93 12.06
N ALA A 105 3.61 -1.12 11.55
CA ALA A 105 3.84 -1.66 10.22
C ALA A 105 3.48 -3.14 10.19
N VAL A 106 3.10 -3.61 9.00
CA VAL A 106 3.14 -5.03 8.69
C VAL A 106 4.61 -5.48 8.77
N GLU A 107 4.90 -6.31 9.76
CA GLU A 107 6.26 -6.76 10.06
C GLU A 107 6.95 -7.40 8.83
N PRO A 108 6.31 -8.31 8.06
CA PRO A 108 6.91 -8.85 6.83
C PRO A 108 7.30 -7.81 5.77
N LEU A 109 6.51 -6.75 5.59
CA LEU A 109 6.83 -5.71 4.61
C LEU A 109 8.02 -4.85 5.07
N ALA A 110 8.09 -4.54 6.37
CA ALA A 110 9.22 -3.79 6.92
C ALA A 110 10.53 -4.57 6.78
N ILE A 111 10.49 -5.87 7.10
CA ILE A 111 11.60 -6.79 6.89
C ILE A 111 11.99 -6.85 5.41
N PHE A 112 11.01 -6.97 4.51
CA PHE A 112 11.29 -7.04 3.07
C PHE A 112 11.97 -5.76 2.58
N ALA A 113 11.51 -4.58 3.01
CA ALA A 113 12.15 -3.31 2.70
C ALA A 113 13.62 -3.28 3.19
N GLU A 114 13.90 -3.75 4.41
CA GLU A 114 15.27 -3.87 4.93
C GLU A 114 16.13 -4.80 4.04
N LEU A 115 15.58 -5.91 3.55
CA LEU A 115 16.28 -6.83 2.65
C LEU A 115 16.58 -6.21 1.29
N VAL A 116 15.64 -5.44 0.71
CA VAL A 116 15.88 -4.69 -0.54
C VAL A 116 17.09 -3.76 -0.35
N ASN A 117 17.16 -3.06 0.78
CA ASN A 117 18.24 -2.12 1.09
C ASN A 117 19.59 -2.84 1.21
N ILE A 118 19.63 -3.97 1.93
CA ILE A 118 20.85 -4.77 2.07
C ILE A 118 21.25 -5.40 0.71
N GLY A 119 20.28 -5.80 -0.10
CA GLY A 119 20.50 -6.32 -1.45
C GLY A 119 21.20 -5.30 -2.36
N ASP A 120 20.74 -4.04 -2.33
CA ASP A 120 21.37 -2.94 -3.08
C ASP A 120 22.81 -2.69 -2.59
N LEU A 121 23.05 -2.67 -1.27
CA LEU A 121 24.40 -2.55 -0.72
C LEU A 121 25.33 -3.67 -1.22
N ILE A 122 24.85 -4.91 -1.27
CA ILE A 122 25.62 -6.05 -1.77
C ILE A 122 25.90 -5.90 -3.28
N GLN A 123 24.92 -5.44 -4.06
CA GLN A 123 25.13 -5.12 -5.48
C GLN A 123 26.19 -4.05 -5.68
N GLN A 124 26.15 -2.97 -4.90
CA GLN A 124 27.17 -1.92 -4.92
C GLN A 124 28.56 -2.46 -4.54
N MET A 125 28.66 -3.30 -3.51
CA MET A 125 29.92 -3.94 -3.11
C MET A 125 30.51 -4.80 -4.23
N ILE A 126 29.69 -5.61 -4.91
CA ILE A 126 30.14 -6.43 -6.06
C ILE A 126 30.57 -5.52 -7.22
N HIS A 127 29.84 -4.43 -7.45
CA HIS A 127 30.20 -3.48 -8.50
C HIS A 127 31.55 -2.81 -8.25
N VAL A 128 31.79 -2.30 -7.04
CA VAL A 128 33.08 -1.69 -6.66
C VAL A 128 34.21 -2.72 -6.75
N PHE A 129 33.98 -3.94 -6.25
CA PHE A 129 34.95 -5.04 -6.35
C PHE A 129 35.31 -5.37 -7.81
N PHE A 130 34.32 -5.44 -8.70
CA PHE A 130 34.56 -5.65 -10.14
C PHE A 130 35.41 -4.53 -10.76
N GLU A 131 35.10 -3.28 -10.45
CA GLU A 131 35.82 -2.13 -10.99
C GLU A 131 37.27 -2.07 -10.50
N GLU A 132 37.49 -2.24 -9.20
CA GLU A 132 38.82 -2.16 -8.59
C GLU A 132 39.71 -3.35 -8.94
N GLU A 133 39.18 -4.57 -8.88
CA GLU A 133 40.01 -5.79 -8.97
C GLU A 133 40.15 -6.33 -10.39
N LEU A 134 39.22 -6.06 -11.30
CA LEU A 134 39.28 -6.58 -12.68
C LEU A 134 39.54 -5.49 -13.72
N ILE A 135 38.84 -4.35 -13.64
CA ILE A 135 38.94 -3.28 -14.64
C ILE A 135 40.19 -2.44 -14.42
N ILE A 136 40.37 -1.86 -13.24
CA ILE A 136 41.52 -0.98 -12.94
C ILE A 136 42.85 -1.74 -13.06
N ARG A 137 42.88 -3.01 -12.64
CA ARG A 137 44.07 -3.88 -12.80
C ARG A 137 44.31 -4.38 -14.22
N GLY A 138 43.39 -4.10 -15.16
CA GLY A 138 43.55 -4.45 -16.58
C GLY A 138 43.46 -5.95 -16.87
N TYR A 139 42.75 -6.71 -16.03
CA TYR A 139 42.49 -8.13 -16.25
C TYR A 139 41.34 -8.36 -17.23
N VAL A 140 40.33 -7.50 -17.20
CA VAL A 140 39.16 -7.53 -18.09
C VAL A 140 39.00 -6.17 -18.76
N ASP A 141 38.69 -6.16 -20.05
CA ASP A 141 38.30 -4.94 -20.76
C ASP A 141 36.82 -4.64 -20.48
N ARG A 142 36.53 -3.41 -20.05
CA ARG A 142 35.19 -2.90 -19.75
C ARG A 142 34.23 -3.06 -20.93
N ASN A 143 34.74 -2.97 -22.16
CA ASN A 143 33.92 -3.06 -23.38
C ASN A 143 33.82 -4.49 -23.94
N SER A 144 34.39 -5.48 -23.24
CA SER A 144 34.34 -6.87 -23.68
C SER A 144 32.95 -7.48 -23.47
N PHE A 145 32.15 -7.52 -24.53
CA PHE A 145 30.83 -8.17 -24.51
C PHE A 145 30.87 -9.68 -24.26
N VAL A 146 32.02 -10.31 -24.51
CA VAL A 146 32.17 -11.76 -24.37
C VAL A 146 32.64 -12.18 -22.98
N SER A 147 33.16 -11.25 -22.16
CA SER A 147 33.66 -11.48 -20.80
C SER A 147 32.65 -12.23 -19.93
N PRO A 148 33.01 -13.44 -19.44
CA PRO A 148 32.24 -14.16 -18.44
C PRO A 148 31.93 -13.33 -17.19
N ALA A 149 32.86 -12.50 -16.70
CA ALA A 149 32.64 -11.67 -15.51
C ALA A 149 31.57 -10.59 -15.72
N ILE A 150 31.60 -9.87 -16.86
CA ILE A 150 30.57 -8.87 -17.17
C ILE A 150 29.19 -9.52 -17.31
N LYS A 151 29.13 -10.70 -17.93
CA LYS A 151 27.88 -11.47 -18.08
C LYS A 151 27.32 -11.90 -16.73
N GLU A 152 28.15 -12.47 -15.85
CA GLU A 152 27.69 -12.93 -14.53
C GLU A 152 27.29 -11.75 -13.63
N LYS A 153 28.01 -10.63 -13.66
CA LYS A 153 27.62 -9.39 -12.95
C LYS A 153 26.23 -8.91 -13.38
N ARG A 154 25.98 -8.79 -14.70
CA ARG A 154 24.67 -8.38 -15.22
C ARG A 154 23.56 -9.38 -14.90
N LYS A 155 23.89 -10.67 -14.86
CA LYS A 155 22.94 -11.72 -14.49
C LYS A 155 22.55 -11.60 -13.01
N PHE A 156 23.51 -11.30 -12.14
CA PHE A 156 23.28 -11.03 -10.73
C PHE A 156 22.36 -9.81 -10.51
N GLU A 157 22.65 -8.68 -11.18
CA GLU A 157 21.82 -7.46 -11.13
C GLU A 157 20.36 -7.77 -11.55
N LYS A 158 20.17 -8.41 -12.72
CA LYS A 158 18.83 -8.79 -13.20
C LYS A 158 18.08 -9.73 -12.25
N MET A 159 18.80 -10.65 -11.62
CA MET A 159 18.23 -11.55 -10.63
C MET A 159 17.75 -10.78 -9.40
N LEU A 160 18.55 -9.85 -8.89
CA LEU A 160 18.17 -8.98 -7.77
C LEU A 160 16.92 -8.16 -8.13
N ASP A 161 16.92 -7.47 -9.26
CA ASP A 161 15.80 -6.67 -9.74
C ASP A 161 14.50 -7.48 -9.82
N SER A 162 14.58 -8.73 -10.32
CA SER A 162 13.43 -9.62 -10.42
C SER A 162 12.86 -10.01 -9.05
N TYR A 163 13.72 -10.27 -8.06
CA TYR A 163 13.28 -10.61 -6.71
C TYR A 163 12.69 -9.38 -5.99
N VAL A 164 13.30 -8.21 -6.15
CA VAL A 164 12.78 -6.95 -5.61
C VAL A 164 11.40 -6.66 -6.22
N ALA A 165 11.25 -6.71 -7.54
CA ALA A 165 9.97 -6.46 -8.20
C ALA A 165 8.86 -7.44 -7.76
N ASN A 166 9.19 -8.74 -7.67
CA ASN A 166 8.23 -9.75 -7.23
C ASN A 166 7.81 -9.53 -5.77
N GLY A 167 8.77 -9.36 -4.86
CA GLY A 167 8.45 -9.17 -3.45
C GLY A 167 7.78 -7.84 -3.15
N LEU A 168 8.05 -6.78 -3.92
CA LEU A 168 7.29 -5.53 -3.84
C LEU A 168 5.82 -5.73 -4.25
N ASN A 169 5.56 -6.42 -5.36
CA ASN A 169 4.18 -6.72 -5.78
C ASN A 169 3.43 -7.52 -4.71
N LYS A 170 4.08 -8.54 -4.13
CA LYS A 170 3.52 -9.31 -3.02
C LYS A 170 3.30 -8.48 -1.76
N GLY A 171 4.23 -7.56 -1.46
CA GLY A 171 4.06 -6.60 -0.38
C GLY A 171 2.83 -5.72 -0.59
N ILE A 172 2.58 -5.26 -1.82
CA ILE A 172 1.38 -4.48 -2.13
C ILE A 172 0.11 -5.32 -1.94
N ASP A 173 0.09 -6.58 -2.37
CA ASP A 173 -1.06 -7.49 -2.13
C ASP A 173 -1.43 -7.52 -0.64
N VAL A 174 -0.44 -7.81 0.22
CA VAL A 174 -0.62 -7.88 1.68
C VAL A 174 -1.08 -6.54 2.27
N LEU A 175 -0.53 -5.42 1.78
CA LEU A 175 -0.95 -4.09 2.21
C LEU A 175 -2.43 -3.82 1.86
N MET A 176 -2.85 -4.20 0.65
CA MET A 176 -4.23 -4.02 0.20
C MET A 176 -5.20 -4.90 0.99
N ASP A 177 -4.83 -6.15 1.27
CA ASP A 177 -5.63 -7.06 2.10
C ASP A 177 -5.87 -6.47 3.50
N GLN A 178 -4.86 -5.86 4.10
CA GLN A 178 -5.01 -5.20 5.39
C GLN A 178 -5.90 -3.94 5.32
N ILE A 179 -5.81 -3.17 4.22
CA ILE A 179 -6.70 -2.02 4.02
C ILE A 179 -8.16 -2.51 3.89
N GLU A 180 -8.40 -3.58 3.12
CA GLU A 180 -9.72 -4.19 3.00
C GLU A 180 -10.23 -4.69 4.36
N GLN A 181 -9.38 -5.31 5.18
CA GLN A 181 -9.73 -5.70 6.54
C GLN A 181 -10.11 -4.50 7.41
N ILE A 182 -9.37 -3.39 7.36
CA ILE A 182 -9.71 -2.16 8.11
C ILE A 182 -11.07 -1.63 7.66
N PHE A 183 -11.33 -1.64 6.35
CA PHE A 183 -12.63 -1.26 5.80
C PHE A 183 -13.78 -2.16 6.27
N GLU A 184 -13.54 -3.45 6.49
CA GLU A 184 -14.55 -4.40 6.96
C GLU A 184 -14.76 -4.34 8.49
N THR A 185 -13.70 -4.19 9.28
CA THR A 185 -13.79 -4.29 10.75
C THR A 185 -13.98 -2.96 11.45
N ASP A 186 -13.35 -1.90 10.93
CA ASP A 186 -13.22 -0.63 11.64
C ASP A 186 -14.16 0.45 11.09
N GLN A 187 -14.55 0.36 9.81
CA GLN A 187 -15.51 1.29 9.21
C GLN A 187 -16.94 0.77 9.37
N LYS A 188 -17.69 1.40 10.28
CA LYS A 188 -19.05 0.98 10.59
C LYS A 188 -20.03 1.60 9.61
N PRO A 189 -21.13 0.91 9.26
CA PRO A 189 -22.19 1.51 8.45
C PRO A 189 -22.78 2.80 9.05
N THR A 190 -22.73 2.94 10.38
CA THR A 190 -23.17 4.16 11.09
C THR A 190 -22.30 5.38 10.82
N ASP A 191 -21.08 5.20 10.31
CA ASP A 191 -20.16 6.31 10.01
C ASP A 191 -20.64 7.10 8.78
N TYR A 192 -21.25 6.42 7.81
CA TYR A 192 -21.83 7.04 6.60
C TYR A 192 -23.36 7.08 6.60
N PHE A 193 -24.01 6.40 7.55
CA PHE A 193 -25.44 6.53 7.79
C PHE A 193 -25.75 6.62 9.30
N PRO A 194 -25.55 7.80 9.93
CA PRO A 194 -25.68 7.99 11.38
C PRO A 194 -27.08 7.64 11.92
N ASN A 195 -28.12 7.97 11.16
CA ASN A 195 -29.52 7.75 11.54
C ASN A 195 -30.10 6.45 10.99
N MET A 196 -29.26 5.41 10.86
CA MET A 196 -29.73 4.11 10.38
C MET A 196 -30.92 3.60 11.22
N PRO A 197 -32.05 3.21 10.61
CA PRO A 197 -33.18 2.65 11.33
C PRO A 197 -32.75 1.36 12.05
N ILE A 198 -32.66 1.41 13.37
CA ILE A 198 -32.36 0.22 14.17
C ILE A 198 -33.52 -0.76 13.99
N ALA A 199 -33.23 -1.96 13.50
CA ALA A 199 -34.24 -3.02 13.40
C ALA A 199 -34.79 -3.33 14.82
N PRO A 200 -36.11 -3.44 15.01
CA PRO A 200 -36.69 -3.76 16.31
C PRO A 200 -36.34 -5.21 16.68
N GLY A 201 -35.25 -5.44 17.42
CA GLY A 201 -34.89 -6.80 17.83
C GLY A 201 -33.57 -7.07 18.58
N SER A 202 -32.70 -6.09 18.87
CA SER A 202 -31.38 -6.38 19.47
C SER A 202 -31.13 -5.81 20.87
N ASP A 203 -32.17 -5.66 21.70
CA ASP A 203 -31.99 -5.47 23.15
C ASP A 203 -32.22 -6.78 23.90
N LYS A 204 -31.18 -7.63 23.89
CA LYS A 204 -31.01 -8.68 24.92
C LYS A 204 -29.55 -8.72 25.36
N SER A 205 -29.21 -7.90 26.34
CA SER A 205 -28.12 -8.20 27.29
C SER A 205 -28.68 -8.11 28.71
N GLY A 206 -28.90 -9.27 29.32
CA GLY A 206 -29.26 -9.45 30.74
C GLY A 206 -28.11 -9.05 31.68
N THR A 207 -28.45 -8.50 32.84
CA THR A 207 -28.54 -9.17 34.17
C THR A 207 -27.25 -9.11 34.99
N GLY A 208 -27.30 -8.37 36.11
CA GLY A 208 -26.26 -8.32 37.15
C GLY A 208 -26.66 -7.48 38.38
N ASN A 209 -27.51 -8.05 39.23
CA ASN A 209 -27.76 -7.92 40.69
C ASN A 209 -27.69 -6.58 41.48
N SER A 210 -28.70 -6.46 42.36
CA SER A 210 -28.99 -5.55 43.48
C SER A 210 -27.86 -5.25 44.49
N ALA A 211 -27.85 -4.04 45.08
CA ALA A 211 -28.47 -3.73 46.39
C ALA A 211 -28.15 -2.31 46.91
N ASN A 212 -29.10 -1.78 47.72
CA ASN A 212 -29.11 -0.58 48.59
C ASN A 212 -29.15 0.81 47.92
N SER A 213 -29.85 1.83 48.41
CA SER A 213 -30.97 2.02 49.37
C SER A 213 -31.35 3.52 49.30
N ASP A 214 -32.62 3.84 49.55
CA ASP A 214 -33.17 5.15 49.98
C ASP A 214 -33.01 6.39 49.07
N ALA A 215 -34.13 6.84 48.48
CA ALA A 215 -34.74 8.15 48.76
C ALA A 215 -35.88 8.48 47.77
N ILE A 216 -36.93 9.06 48.35
CA ILE A 216 -38.20 9.48 47.75
C ILE A 216 -38.01 10.68 46.82
N SER A 217 -38.51 10.62 45.58
CA SER A 217 -39.17 11.75 44.91
C SER A 217 -39.80 11.37 43.55
N ASN A 218 -41.11 11.62 43.47
CA ASN A 218 -41.99 11.78 42.30
C ASN A 218 -41.36 11.65 40.90
N LYS A 219 -41.70 10.57 40.18
CA LYS A 219 -41.39 10.40 38.75
C LYS A 219 -42.65 10.62 37.90
N ALA A 220 -42.80 11.85 37.43
CA ALA A 220 -43.62 12.15 36.26
C ALA A 220 -43.06 11.39 35.04
N ARG A 221 -43.98 10.98 34.16
CA ARG A 221 -43.77 10.24 32.90
C ARG A 221 -42.50 10.67 32.16
N ASN A 222 -41.45 9.85 32.24
CA ASN A 222 -40.27 10.00 31.40
C ASN A 222 -40.55 9.29 30.07
N ARG A 223 -40.97 10.04 29.04
CA ARG A 223 -40.78 9.61 27.65
C ARG A 223 -39.27 9.46 27.47
N GLN A 224 -38.80 8.25 27.13
CA GLN A 224 -37.44 8.04 26.64
C GLN A 224 -37.20 9.02 25.49
N SER A 225 -36.52 10.13 25.78
CA SER A 225 -35.91 10.98 24.79
C SER A 225 -34.79 10.16 24.18
N VAL A 226 -35.01 9.64 22.97
CA VAL A 226 -33.93 9.26 22.07
C VAL A 226 -33.03 10.49 22.00
N VAL A 227 -31.83 10.40 22.57
CA VAL A 227 -30.84 11.47 22.49
C VAL A 227 -30.35 11.46 21.06
N PHE A 228 -30.98 12.26 20.21
CA PHE A 228 -30.43 12.61 18.92
C PHE A 228 -29.13 13.36 19.20
N LYS A 229 -28.00 12.82 18.73
CA LYS A 229 -26.79 13.65 18.61
C LYS A 229 -27.17 14.81 17.71
N SER A 230 -27.11 16.03 18.24
CA SER A 230 -27.36 17.22 17.43
C SER A 230 -26.25 17.36 16.39
N ALA A 231 -26.54 17.97 15.25
CA ALA A 231 -25.58 18.25 14.18
C ALA A 231 -24.34 19.05 14.62
N ALA A 232 -24.32 19.60 15.84
CA ALA A 232 -23.20 20.36 16.41
C ALA A 232 -22.09 19.50 17.05
N ASP A 233 -22.28 18.18 17.21
CA ASP A 233 -21.28 17.25 17.78
C ASP A 233 -20.54 16.41 16.72
N PHE A 234 -20.66 16.75 15.43
CA PHE A 234 -19.84 16.15 14.39
C PHE A 234 -18.40 16.66 14.54
N ASP A 235 -17.54 15.85 15.16
CA ASP A 235 -16.10 16.04 15.12
C ASP A 235 -15.66 16.15 13.65
N VAL A 236 -15.14 17.33 13.27
CA VAL A 236 -14.71 17.66 11.90
C VAL A 236 -13.35 17.00 11.64
N SER A 237 -13.33 15.68 11.70
CA SER A 237 -12.14 14.85 11.47
C SER A 237 -12.50 13.79 10.43
N PRO A 238 -11.55 13.12 9.75
CA PRO A 238 -11.79 11.89 8.99
C PRO A 238 -12.11 10.70 9.92
N THR A 239 -12.70 9.62 9.39
CA THR A 239 -13.16 8.49 10.20
C THR A 239 -11.95 7.81 10.82
N PRO A 240 -12.10 7.16 12.00
CA PRO A 240 -11.01 6.40 12.59
C PRO A 240 -10.43 5.36 11.62
N ALA A 241 -11.27 4.74 10.78
CA ALA A 241 -10.80 3.81 9.74
C ALA A 241 -9.98 4.54 8.67
N ALA A 242 -10.45 5.68 8.15
CA ALA A 242 -9.72 6.46 7.16
C ALA A 242 -8.35 6.94 7.68
N GLN A 243 -8.30 7.40 8.94
CA GLN A 243 -7.06 7.79 9.59
C GLN A 243 -6.08 6.60 9.71
N LYS A 244 -6.57 5.42 10.08
CA LYS A 244 -5.76 4.19 10.14
C LYS A 244 -5.24 3.79 8.76
N VAL A 245 -6.08 3.82 7.73
CA VAL A 245 -5.71 3.50 6.34
C VAL A 245 -4.63 4.45 5.83
N VAL A 246 -4.81 5.77 6.01
CA VAL A 246 -3.81 6.77 5.60
C VAL A 246 -2.51 6.58 6.37
N GLY A 247 -2.57 6.33 7.69
CA GLY A 247 -1.38 6.07 8.50
C GLY A 247 -0.61 4.84 8.03
N LEU A 248 -1.33 3.75 7.72
CA LEU A 248 -0.74 2.52 7.18
C LEU A 248 -0.07 2.75 5.81
N LEU A 249 -0.77 3.43 4.90
CA LEU A 249 -0.25 3.76 3.57
C LEU A 249 0.99 4.66 3.64
N LYS A 250 0.98 5.71 4.48
CA LYS A 250 2.15 6.56 4.73
C LYS A 250 3.33 5.76 5.25
N LEU A 251 3.07 4.88 6.21
CA LEU A 251 4.10 4.03 6.80
C LEU A 251 4.78 3.17 5.73
N HIS A 252 4.00 2.41 4.97
CA HIS A 252 4.55 1.48 3.99
C HIS A 252 5.17 2.14 2.75
N THR A 253 4.62 3.27 2.29
CA THR A 253 5.25 4.04 1.19
C THR A 253 6.53 4.76 1.64
N GLY A 254 6.67 5.04 2.94
CA GLY A 254 7.88 5.61 3.54
C GLY A 254 9.01 4.60 3.77
N LEU A 255 8.72 3.31 3.96
CA LEU A 255 9.74 2.29 4.26
C LEU A 255 10.78 2.09 3.15
N LEU A 256 10.39 2.36 1.90
CA LEU A 256 11.27 2.25 0.74
C LEU A 256 12.00 3.57 0.43
N ALA A 257 11.68 4.66 1.15
CA ALA A 257 12.28 5.96 0.90
C ALA A 257 13.76 5.97 1.32
N GLY A 258 14.64 6.30 0.39
CA GLY A 258 16.07 6.52 0.67
C GLY A 258 16.98 5.29 0.55
N SER A 259 16.46 4.15 0.09
CA SER A 259 17.26 2.92 0.01
C SER A 259 16.96 2.03 -1.19
N THR A 260 16.17 2.55 -2.14
CA THR A 260 15.89 1.89 -3.42
C THR A 260 15.94 2.93 -4.53
N ASP A 261 16.17 2.48 -5.75
CA ASP A 261 16.21 3.32 -6.93
C ASP A 261 14.92 4.13 -7.08
N ARG A 262 15.05 5.40 -7.47
CA ARG A 262 13.90 6.33 -7.56
C ARG A 262 12.81 5.79 -8.49
N THR A 263 13.21 5.14 -9.57
CA THR A 263 12.30 4.52 -10.54
C THR A 263 11.46 3.41 -9.92
N VAL A 264 12.05 2.58 -9.06
CA VAL A 264 11.36 1.50 -8.35
C VAL A 264 10.36 2.07 -7.36
N ILE A 265 10.76 3.10 -6.60
CA ILE A 265 9.86 3.80 -5.66
C ILE A 265 8.68 4.43 -6.41
N ASP A 266 8.91 5.09 -7.55
CA ASP A 266 7.87 5.74 -8.33
C ASP A 266 6.84 4.71 -8.85
N VAL A 267 7.30 3.58 -9.40
CA VAL A 267 6.42 2.49 -9.87
C VAL A 267 5.64 1.88 -8.71
N PHE A 268 6.29 1.61 -7.58
CA PHE A 268 5.65 1.08 -6.38
C PHE A 268 4.54 2.01 -5.86
N GLN A 269 4.84 3.30 -5.69
CA GLN A 269 3.86 4.28 -5.19
C GLN A 269 2.70 4.46 -6.17
N GLN A 270 2.98 4.44 -7.47
CA GLN A 270 1.93 4.50 -8.50
C GLN A 270 1.01 3.27 -8.41
N GLU A 271 1.56 2.07 -8.31
CA GLU A 271 0.80 0.82 -8.20
C GLU A 271 -0.04 0.77 -6.91
N VAL A 272 0.54 1.15 -5.77
CA VAL A 272 -0.19 1.30 -4.49
C VAL A 272 -1.37 2.24 -4.67
N GLY A 273 -1.17 3.38 -5.34
CA GLY A 273 -2.23 4.34 -5.60
C GLY A 273 -3.37 3.80 -6.45
N VAL A 274 -3.07 3.07 -7.53
CA VAL A 274 -4.07 2.46 -8.42
C VAL A 274 -4.86 1.37 -7.69
N ARG A 275 -4.19 0.48 -6.95
CA ARG A 275 -4.87 -0.59 -6.20
C ARG A 275 -5.70 -0.06 -5.04
N PHE A 276 -5.17 0.94 -4.34
CA PHE A 276 -5.91 1.61 -3.27
C PHE A 276 -7.19 2.28 -3.81
N PHE A 277 -7.12 2.94 -4.97
CA PHE A 277 -8.30 3.48 -5.65
C PHE A 277 -9.36 2.40 -5.91
N ASN A 278 -8.96 1.25 -6.44
CA ASN A 278 -9.88 0.15 -6.72
C ASN A 278 -10.53 -0.41 -5.44
N SER A 279 -9.73 -0.64 -4.40
CA SER A 279 -10.21 -1.09 -3.08
C SER A 279 -11.18 -0.09 -2.47
N LEU A 280 -10.88 1.21 -2.55
CA LEU A 280 -11.75 2.28 -2.07
C LEU A 280 -13.07 2.36 -2.87
N CYS A 281 -13.02 2.23 -4.20
CA CYS A 281 -14.23 2.17 -5.03
C CYS A 281 -15.12 0.98 -4.62
N LYS A 282 -14.53 -0.21 -4.46
CA LYS A 282 -15.21 -1.41 -3.95
C LYS A 282 -15.83 -1.12 -2.58
N HIS A 283 -15.07 -0.55 -1.65
CA HIS A 283 -15.56 -0.25 -0.31
C HIS A 283 -16.78 0.68 -0.33
N ILE A 284 -16.70 1.83 -1.02
CA ILE A 284 -17.80 2.80 -1.12
C ILE A 284 -19.04 2.14 -1.74
N LYS A 285 -18.86 1.31 -2.78
CA LYS A 285 -19.95 0.56 -3.42
C LYS A 285 -20.60 -0.49 -2.51
N HIS A 286 -20.05 -0.80 -1.34
CA HIS A 286 -20.68 -1.69 -0.35
C HIS A 286 -21.38 -0.93 0.80
N GLN A 287 -21.21 0.39 0.89
CA GLN A 287 -21.80 1.20 1.94
C GLN A 287 -23.18 1.73 1.50
N THR A 288 -24.03 2.02 2.48
CA THR A 288 -25.22 2.85 2.29
C THR A 288 -24.94 4.21 2.91
N ILE A 289 -25.06 5.28 2.12
CA ILE A 289 -24.60 6.61 2.51
C ILE A 289 -25.79 7.56 2.56
N SER A 290 -25.99 8.24 3.68
CA SER A 290 -27.01 9.28 3.81
C SER A 290 -26.52 10.66 3.47
N VAL A 291 -27.44 11.60 3.20
CA VAL A 291 -27.08 13.01 2.99
C VAL A 291 -26.30 13.58 4.19
N GLU A 292 -26.69 13.24 5.42
CA GLU A 292 -25.96 13.65 6.63
C GLU A 292 -24.58 13.00 6.74
N GLY A 293 -24.47 11.70 6.45
CA GLY A 293 -23.19 10.99 6.47
C GLY A 293 -22.27 11.32 5.29
N SER A 294 -22.78 11.94 4.23
CA SER A 294 -22.00 12.39 3.07
C SER A 294 -20.84 13.31 3.46
N MET A 295 -21.04 14.17 4.47
CA MET A 295 -19.99 15.06 4.97
C MET A 295 -18.80 14.28 5.53
N ARG A 296 -19.08 13.18 6.23
CA ARG A 296 -18.06 12.28 6.78
C ARG A 296 -17.28 11.58 5.67
N LEU A 297 -17.98 11.09 4.65
CA LEU A 297 -17.36 10.49 3.45
C LEU A 297 -16.48 11.50 2.71
N ILE A 298 -16.93 12.74 2.52
CA ILE A 298 -16.14 13.79 1.86
C ILE A 298 -14.86 14.09 2.64
N LEU A 299 -14.90 14.11 3.98
CA LEU A 299 -13.70 14.27 4.80
C LEU A 299 -12.71 13.13 4.61
N ASP A 300 -13.18 11.88 4.54
CA ASP A 300 -12.34 10.71 4.26
C ASP A 300 -11.70 10.78 2.87
N LEU A 301 -12.50 11.07 1.84
CA LEU A 301 -12.04 11.21 0.46
C LEU A 301 -11.00 12.35 0.31
N ASN A 302 -11.18 13.45 1.04
CA ASN A 302 -10.20 14.53 1.09
C ASN A 302 -8.90 14.08 1.79
N SER A 303 -8.99 13.29 2.85
CA SER A 303 -7.83 12.72 3.53
C SER A 303 -7.03 11.80 2.59
N TYR A 304 -7.73 10.89 1.89
CA TYR A 304 -7.12 10.01 0.90
C TYR A 304 -6.50 10.78 -0.27
N TYR A 305 -7.21 11.77 -0.81
CA TYR A 305 -6.69 12.64 -1.86
C TYR A 305 -5.41 13.38 -1.44
N THR A 306 -5.40 13.94 -0.23
CA THR A 306 -4.24 14.66 0.32
C THR A 306 -3.03 13.73 0.45
N PHE A 307 -3.26 12.49 0.92
CA PHE A 307 -2.21 11.47 0.95
C PHE A 307 -1.67 11.17 -0.44
N ILE A 308 -2.52 10.93 -1.44
CA ILE A 308 -2.09 10.61 -2.80
C ILE A 308 -1.34 11.78 -3.45
N GLN A 309 -1.76 13.02 -3.20
CA GLN A 309 -1.01 14.19 -3.62
C GLN A 309 0.40 14.25 -3.01
N SER A 310 0.55 13.82 -1.75
CA SER A 310 1.85 13.81 -1.07
C SER A 310 2.86 12.85 -1.73
N LEU A 311 2.38 11.78 -2.37
CA LEU A 311 3.22 10.84 -3.15
C LEU A 311 3.75 11.47 -4.45
N LYS A 312 3.17 12.59 -4.90
CA LYS A 312 3.55 13.31 -6.14
C LYS A 312 3.46 12.48 -7.43
N GLN A 313 2.65 11.42 -7.42
CA GLN A 313 2.42 10.55 -8.58
C GLN A 313 1.32 11.11 -9.49
N LYS A 314 1.72 11.90 -10.51
CA LYS A 314 0.80 12.59 -11.44
C LYS A 314 -0.28 11.70 -12.08
N PRO A 315 -0.01 10.45 -12.49
CA PRO A 315 -1.02 9.61 -13.12
C PRO A 315 -2.19 9.22 -12.20
N VAL A 316 -1.96 9.16 -10.88
CA VAL A 316 -2.94 8.65 -9.91
C VAL A 316 -3.84 9.75 -9.35
N VAL A 317 -3.34 10.98 -9.22
CA VAL A 317 -4.07 12.11 -8.62
C VAL A 317 -5.47 12.34 -9.25
N PRO A 318 -5.66 12.26 -10.59
CA PRO A 318 -6.98 12.44 -11.20
C PRO A 318 -8.04 11.43 -10.72
N TYR A 319 -7.63 10.20 -10.40
CA TYR A 319 -8.55 9.16 -9.93
C TYR A 319 -9.19 9.56 -8.59
N PHE A 320 -8.39 10.08 -7.66
CA PHE A 320 -8.87 10.53 -6.36
C PHE A 320 -9.60 11.88 -6.45
N ALA A 321 -9.28 12.72 -7.43
CA ALA A 321 -10.07 13.91 -7.73
C ALA A 321 -11.48 13.52 -8.20
N ALA A 322 -11.60 12.54 -9.09
CA ALA A 322 -12.89 12.01 -9.53
C ALA A 322 -13.68 11.39 -8.37
N LEU A 323 -13.03 10.68 -7.44
CA LEU A 323 -13.70 10.19 -6.23
C LEU A 323 -14.25 11.32 -5.35
N LYS A 324 -13.55 12.45 -5.23
CA LYS A 324 -14.07 13.62 -4.50
C LYS A 324 -15.36 14.14 -5.14
N GLU A 325 -15.45 14.14 -6.46
CA GLU A 325 -16.67 14.50 -7.19
C GLU A 325 -17.78 13.47 -6.93
N ILE A 326 -17.46 12.17 -6.89
CA ILE A 326 -18.40 11.12 -6.44
C ILE A 326 -18.92 11.40 -5.03
N GLY A 327 -18.07 11.85 -4.11
CA GLY A 327 -18.47 12.26 -2.76
C GLY A 327 -19.56 13.34 -2.75
N GLN A 328 -19.51 14.29 -3.69
CA GLN A 328 -20.52 15.35 -3.81
C GLN A 328 -21.91 14.82 -4.23
N LEU A 329 -21.99 13.65 -4.89
CA LEU A 329 -23.27 13.03 -5.25
C LEU A 329 -24.15 12.79 -4.03
N TYR A 330 -23.55 12.47 -2.89
CA TYR A 330 -24.27 12.12 -1.66
C TYR A 330 -24.69 13.37 -0.87
N LEU A 331 -24.11 14.54 -1.16
CA LEU A 331 -24.45 15.78 -0.47
C LEU A 331 -25.76 16.40 -0.94
N ILE A 332 -26.18 16.12 -2.18
CA ILE A 332 -27.42 16.66 -2.76
C ILE A 332 -28.63 16.12 -1.99
N ASP A 333 -29.51 16.99 -1.51
CA ASP A 333 -30.76 16.60 -0.83
C ASP A 333 -31.69 15.88 -1.82
N GLY A 334 -32.38 14.84 -1.37
CA GLY A 334 -33.32 14.09 -2.21
C GLY A 334 -34.46 14.91 -2.80
N LYS A 335 -34.76 16.09 -2.24
CA LYS A 335 -35.71 17.06 -2.83
C LYS A 335 -35.22 17.61 -4.18
N ASP A 336 -33.91 17.69 -4.36
CA ASP A 336 -33.26 18.24 -5.55
C ASP A 336 -32.78 17.12 -6.50
N ALA A 337 -33.58 16.05 -6.63
CA ALA A 337 -33.29 14.89 -7.48
C ALA A 337 -32.99 15.24 -8.95
N LYS A 338 -33.51 16.37 -9.45
CA LYS A 338 -33.18 16.89 -10.79
C LYS A 338 -31.73 17.34 -10.90
N GLU A 339 -31.18 17.96 -9.85
CA GLU A 339 -29.77 18.37 -9.81
C GLU A 339 -28.85 17.16 -9.73
N LEU A 340 -29.24 16.14 -8.94
CA LEU A 340 -28.56 14.85 -8.92
C LEU A 340 -28.53 14.21 -10.31
N GLY A 341 -29.64 14.19 -11.04
CA GLY A 341 -29.70 13.69 -12.41
C GLY A 341 -28.82 14.46 -13.40
N LYS A 342 -28.78 15.80 -13.29
CA LYS A 342 -27.88 16.64 -14.11
C LYS A 342 -26.41 16.34 -13.82
N MET A 343 -26.05 16.22 -12.54
CA MET A 343 -24.70 15.88 -12.11
C MET A 343 -24.27 14.50 -12.62
N LEU A 344 -25.15 13.51 -12.55
CA LEU A 344 -24.89 12.17 -13.09
C LEU A 344 -24.77 12.13 -14.61
N SER A 345 -25.40 13.06 -15.32
CA SER A 345 -25.33 13.15 -16.78
C SER A 345 -24.05 13.85 -17.27
N ASP A 346 -23.41 14.64 -16.42
CA ASP A 346 -22.20 15.40 -16.75
C ASP A 346 -20.92 14.58 -16.53
N MET A 347 -20.60 13.72 -17.51
CA MET A 347 -19.41 12.86 -17.47
C MET A 347 -18.08 13.63 -17.50
N THR A 348 -18.09 14.90 -17.92
CA THR A 348 -16.87 15.72 -17.96
C THR A 348 -16.32 16.00 -16.57
N ARG A 349 -17.19 16.02 -15.56
CA ARG A 349 -16.82 16.22 -14.15
C ARG A 349 -15.95 15.11 -13.58
N PHE A 350 -16.14 13.88 -14.05
CA PHE A 350 -15.36 12.72 -13.61
C PHE A 350 -14.06 12.55 -14.39
N GLY A 351 -13.72 13.49 -15.30
CA GLY A 351 -12.45 13.50 -16.02
C GLY A 351 -12.21 12.27 -16.92
N GLY A 352 -13.27 11.55 -17.29
CA GLY A 352 -13.19 10.29 -18.04
C GLY A 352 -12.65 9.10 -17.24
N ILE A 353 -12.54 9.22 -15.91
CA ILE A 353 -12.07 8.13 -15.02
C ILE A 353 -13.14 7.06 -14.85
N PHE A 354 -14.40 7.48 -14.67
CA PHE A 354 -15.53 6.58 -14.47
C PHE A 354 -16.40 6.51 -15.72
N GLN A 355 -16.87 5.31 -16.04
CA GLN A 355 -17.92 5.12 -17.03
C GLN A 355 -19.29 5.50 -16.43
N PRO A 356 -20.28 5.88 -17.26
CA PRO A 356 -21.64 6.21 -16.81
C PRO A 356 -22.25 5.18 -15.86
N GLU A 357 -22.05 3.90 -16.16
CA GLU A 357 -22.57 2.77 -15.39
C GLU A 357 -21.96 2.74 -13.99
N GLU A 358 -20.66 3.02 -13.87
CA GLU A 358 -19.95 3.04 -12.57
C GLU A 358 -20.42 4.20 -11.69
N VAL A 359 -20.60 5.39 -12.28
CA VAL A 359 -21.14 6.55 -11.56
C VAL A 359 -22.56 6.25 -11.06
N PHE A 360 -23.37 5.57 -11.88
CA PHE A 360 -24.72 5.16 -11.49
C PHE A 360 -24.70 4.12 -10.35
N GLU A 361 -23.76 3.16 -10.34
CA GLU A 361 -23.58 2.23 -9.22
C GLU A 361 -23.28 2.95 -7.90
N PHE A 362 -22.47 4.01 -7.93
CA PHE A 362 -22.27 4.86 -6.74
C PHE A 362 -23.56 5.54 -6.33
N ALA A 363 -24.30 6.15 -7.26
CA ALA A 363 -25.56 6.81 -6.95
C ALA A 363 -26.59 5.87 -6.28
N GLN A 364 -26.61 4.60 -6.68
CA GLN A 364 -27.47 3.57 -6.08
C GLN A 364 -27.18 3.30 -4.60
N ARG A 365 -26.02 3.72 -4.08
CA ARG A 365 -25.65 3.56 -2.67
C ARG A 365 -26.22 4.64 -1.76
N ARG A 366 -26.92 5.63 -2.30
CA ARG A 366 -27.68 6.59 -1.50
C ARG A 366 -28.77 5.87 -0.70
N GLU A 367 -28.90 6.23 0.56
CA GLU A 367 -29.97 5.78 1.45
C GLU A 367 -31.38 6.05 0.89
N ASP A 368 -31.55 7.16 0.18
CA ASP A 368 -32.81 7.63 -0.38
C ASP A 368 -33.01 7.25 -1.86
N TRP A 369 -32.11 6.42 -2.42
CA TRP A 369 -32.06 6.11 -3.84
C TRP A 369 -33.42 5.68 -4.41
N LEU A 370 -34.13 4.78 -3.73
CA LEU A 370 -35.44 4.29 -4.18
C LEU A 370 -36.49 5.40 -4.35
N ARG A 371 -36.36 6.52 -3.64
CA ARG A 371 -37.26 7.67 -3.74
C ARG A 371 -36.88 8.59 -4.88
N VAL A 372 -35.58 8.84 -5.07
CA VAL A 372 -35.07 9.81 -6.06
C VAL A 372 -34.86 9.21 -7.45
N ARG A 373 -34.70 7.88 -7.54
CA ARG A 373 -34.37 7.13 -8.75
C ARG A 373 -35.22 7.53 -9.96
N ARG A 374 -36.54 7.59 -9.80
CA ARG A 374 -37.46 7.87 -10.92
C ARG A 374 -37.19 9.24 -11.55
N GLU A 375 -36.98 10.27 -10.72
CA GLU A 375 -36.75 11.63 -11.21
C GLU A 375 -35.34 11.77 -11.79
N VAL A 376 -34.35 11.06 -11.21
CA VAL A 376 -32.98 10.98 -11.71
C VAL A 376 -32.93 10.32 -13.10
N GLU A 377 -33.52 9.12 -13.24
CA GLU A 377 -33.59 8.39 -14.51
C GLU A 377 -34.32 9.20 -15.59
N LYS A 378 -35.35 9.96 -15.20
CA LYS A 378 -36.07 10.87 -16.10
C LYS A 378 -35.15 11.91 -16.72
N VAL A 379 -34.24 12.48 -15.92
CA VAL A 379 -33.27 13.48 -16.40
C VAL A 379 -32.20 12.83 -17.27
N ILE A 380 -31.69 11.66 -16.88
CA ILE A 380 -30.61 10.96 -17.60
C ILE A 380 -31.09 10.45 -18.97
N TYR A 381 -32.27 9.85 -19.04
CA TYR A 381 -32.81 9.26 -20.28
C TYR A 381 -33.73 10.20 -21.06
N GLY A 382 -34.02 11.39 -20.53
CA GLY A 382 -34.83 12.39 -21.22
C GLY A 382 -36.32 12.06 -21.32
N PHE A 383 -36.85 11.17 -20.47
CA PHE A 383 -38.27 10.82 -20.48
C PHE A 383 -39.12 12.04 -20.11
N ASN A 384 -39.80 12.67 -21.06
CA ASN A 384 -40.75 13.72 -20.74
C ASN A 384 -42.11 13.10 -20.39
N ALA A 385 -42.89 13.78 -19.53
CA ALA A 385 -44.26 13.36 -19.22
C ALA A 385 -45.19 13.34 -20.46
N ALA A 386 -44.71 13.82 -21.61
CA ALA A 386 -45.38 13.77 -22.90
C ALA A 386 -45.24 12.39 -23.60
N ASP A 387 -44.25 11.57 -23.24
CA ASP A 387 -43.91 10.34 -23.98
C ASP A 387 -44.70 9.10 -23.53
N CYS A 388 -45.65 9.26 -22.60
CA CYS A 388 -46.57 8.21 -22.14
C CYS A 388 -48.03 8.69 -22.17
N THR A 389 -48.51 9.05 -23.36
CA THR A 389 -49.94 8.95 -23.66
C THR A 389 -50.20 7.57 -24.26
N ILE A 390 -50.79 6.67 -23.48
CA ILE A 390 -51.43 5.48 -24.05
C ILE A 390 -52.64 6.00 -24.81
N MET A 391 -52.60 5.92 -26.14
CA MET A 391 -53.72 6.27 -27.01
C MET A 391 -54.78 5.18 -27.01
#